data_AF-A0A832B622-F1
#
_entry.id   AF-A0A832B622-F1
#
_cell.length_a   1.000
_cell.length_b   1.000
_cell.length_c   1.000
_cell.angle_alpha   90.00
_cell.angle_beta   90.00
_cell.angle_gamma   90.00
#
_symmetry.space_group_name_H-M   'P 1'
#
loop_
_entity.id
_entity.type
_entity.pdbx_description
1 polymer ?
#
loop_
_entity_poly.entity_id
_entity_poly.type
_entity_poly.pdbx_seq_one_letter_code
_entity_poly.pdbx_strand_id
1 'polypeptide(L)'
;MDEPSEYIDFMARYRDWISIKRIGIREGTKPEEVSLYLASVKTSIEPKLYKFLDIDIEALDRLAADLTKGMRKGYDSLPSVIPKLKEKEVRDALAKACKNPDVSKIAEAYLFGRILSNLGIEAFATPESIVKVFPELKIPKQGMPKRGAPKI
;
A
#
# COMPACT_ATOMS: atom_id res chain seq x y z
N MET A 1 1.25 -27.82 20.31
CA MET A 1 0.53 -27.04 19.28
C MET A 1 0.39 -27.96 18.10
N ASP A 2 -0.83 -28.29 17.68
CA ASP A 2 -1.05 -29.09 16.47
C ASP A 2 -0.37 -28.43 15.26
N GLU A 3 0.03 -29.17 14.24
CA GLU A 3 0.47 -28.51 13.01
C GLU A 3 -0.73 -27.81 12.35
N PRO A 4 -0.56 -26.62 11.76
CA PRO A 4 -1.64 -26.02 10.97
C PRO A 4 -2.02 -26.97 9.83
N SER A 5 -3.31 -27.18 9.60
CA SER A 5 -3.81 -27.97 8.45
C SER A 5 -3.97 -27.11 7.19
N GLU A 6 -4.09 -25.79 7.36
CA GLU A 6 -4.36 -24.82 6.30
C GLU A 6 -3.36 -23.66 6.35
N TYR A 7 -3.07 -23.04 5.20
CA TYR A 7 -2.02 -22.03 5.08
C TYR A 7 -2.35 -20.99 4.02
N ILE A 8 -1.82 -19.77 4.21
CA ILE A 8 -1.73 -18.76 3.16
C ILE A 8 -0.27 -18.33 3.02
N ASP A 9 0.30 -18.58 1.85
CA ASP A 9 1.69 -18.29 1.53
C ASP A 9 1.79 -17.22 0.45
N PHE A 10 2.61 -16.19 0.71
CA PHE A 10 3.03 -15.22 -0.30
C PHE A 10 4.55 -15.26 -0.41
N MET A 11 5.02 -15.66 -1.59
CA MET A 11 6.44 -15.79 -1.90
C MET A 11 6.78 -14.97 -3.14
N ALA A 12 7.77 -14.09 -3.03
CA ALA A 12 8.31 -13.34 -4.15
C ALA A 12 9.84 -13.37 -4.12
N ARG A 13 10.44 -13.68 -5.28
CA ARG A 13 11.86 -13.51 -5.58
C ARG A 13 11.98 -12.96 -6.99
N TYR A 14 12.32 -11.69 -7.12
CA TYR A 14 12.55 -11.06 -8.41
C TYR A 14 13.63 -9.98 -8.29
N ARG A 15 14.77 -10.19 -8.96
CA ARG A 15 15.98 -9.35 -8.79
C ARG A 15 16.30 -9.21 -7.29
N ASP A 16 16.41 -7.99 -6.77
CA ASP A 16 16.67 -7.71 -5.36
C ASP A 16 15.43 -7.76 -4.46
N TRP A 17 14.22 -7.95 -5.02
CA TRP A 17 13.02 -8.10 -4.22
C TRP A 17 12.88 -9.53 -3.70
N ILE A 18 13.02 -9.68 -2.38
CA ILE A 18 12.74 -10.92 -1.65
C ILE A 18 11.64 -10.63 -0.64
N SER A 19 10.55 -11.39 -0.68
CA SER A 19 9.49 -11.34 0.31
C SER A 19 8.94 -12.73 0.58
N ILE A 20 8.87 -13.09 1.86
CA ILE A 20 8.23 -14.31 2.32
C ILE A 20 7.28 -13.89 3.43
N LYS A 21 6.00 -14.15 3.22
CA LYS A 21 4.96 -14.06 4.25
C LYS A 21 4.24 -15.39 4.28
N ARG A 22 3.97 -15.88 5.47
CA ARG A 22 3.23 -17.12 5.73
C ARG A 22 2.38 -16.94 6.97
N ILE A 23 1.15 -17.45 6.93
CA ILE A 23 0.31 -17.69 8.10
C ILE A 23 -0.18 -19.13 8.05
N GLY A 24 -0.10 -19.82 9.19
CA GLY A 24 -0.76 -21.12 9.38
C GLY A 24 -2.12 -20.89 10.03
N ILE A 25 -3.16 -21.53 9.49
CA ILE A 25 -4.55 -21.44 9.95
C ILE A 25 -4.83 -22.66 10.84
N ARG A 26 -5.43 -22.39 11.99
CA ARG A 26 -5.74 -23.34 13.07
C ARG A 26 -7.20 -23.18 13.47
N GLU A 27 -7.74 -24.11 14.25
CA GLU A 27 -9.15 -24.09 14.70
C GLU A 27 -9.56 -22.78 15.41
N GLY A 28 -8.61 -22.09 16.06
CA GLY A 28 -8.85 -20.79 16.70
C GLY A 28 -8.50 -19.55 15.86
N THR A 29 -8.02 -19.72 14.62
CA THR A 29 -7.66 -18.58 13.76
C THR A 29 -8.92 -17.89 13.28
N LYS A 30 -9.05 -16.62 13.62
CA LYS A 30 -10.23 -15.84 13.28
C LYS A 30 -10.16 -15.26 11.85
N PRO A 31 -11.29 -15.04 11.17
CA PRO A 31 -11.32 -14.43 9.83
C PRO A 31 -10.63 -13.06 9.75
N GLU A 32 -10.69 -12.26 10.82
CA GLU A 32 -10.03 -10.94 10.89
C GLU A 32 -8.49 -11.05 10.96
N GLU A 33 -7.94 -12.14 11.51
CA GLU A 33 -6.49 -12.42 11.47
C GLU A 33 -6.02 -12.71 10.04
N VAL A 34 -6.80 -13.52 9.32
CA VAL A 34 -6.58 -13.80 7.89
C VAL A 34 -6.67 -12.52 7.08
N SER A 35 -7.67 -11.68 7.34
CA SER A 35 -7.85 -10.40 6.66
C SER A 35 -6.69 -9.44 6.92
N LEU A 36 -6.21 -9.36 8.18
CA LEU A 36 -5.04 -8.56 8.55
C LEU A 36 -3.77 -9.04 7.83
N TYR A 37 -3.60 -10.36 7.70
CA TYR A 37 -2.50 -10.94 6.94
C TYR A 37 -2.55 -10.55 5.46
N LEU A 38 -3.73 -10.67 4.82
CA LEU A 38 -3.92 -10.30 3.42
C LEU A 38 -3.69 -8.79 3.18
N ALA A 39 -4.17 -7.93 4.08
CA ALA A 39 -3.90 -6.49 4.04
C ALA A 39 -2.39 -6.21 4.16
N SER A 40 -1.67 -6.92 5.03
CA SER A 40 -0.21 -6.82 5.15
C SER A 40 0.52 -7.27 3.88
N VAL A 41 0.04 -8.29 3.18
CA VAL A 41 0.55 -8.70 1.87
C VAL A 41 0.31 -7.59 0.85
N LYS A 42 -0.93 -7.06 0.76
CA LYS A 42 -1.29 -5.93 -0.13
C LYS A 42 -0.32 -4.75 0.04
N THR A 43 -0.10 -4.28 1.26
CA THR A 43 0.81 -3.16 1.55
C THR A 43 2.25 -3.42 1.11
N SER A 44 2.67 -4.69 1.03
CA SER A 44 4.03 -5.06 0.62
C SER A 44 4.18 -5.16 -0.90
N ILE A 45 3.12 -5.52 -1.61
CA ILE A 45 3.12 -5.65 -3.09
C ILE A 45 2.80 -4.33 -3.78
N GLU A 46 1.92 -3.50 -3.19
CA GLU A 46 1.34 -2.35 -3.86
C GLU A 46 2.40 -1.35 -4.34
N PRO A 47 3.37 -0.89 -3.52
CA PRO A 47 4.45 -0.03 -4.00
C PRO A 47 5.31 -0.65 -5.11
N LYS A 48 5.44 -2.00 -5.12
CA LYS A 48 6.24 -2.72 -6.13
C LYS A 48 5.56 -2.72 -7.49
N LEU A 49 4.23 -2.81 -7.53
CA LEU A 49 3.46 -2.75 -8.78
C LEU A 49 3.80 -1.49 -9.58
N TYR A 50 3.77 -0.33 -8.93
CA TYR A 50 4.07 0.95 -9.57
C TYR A 50 5.56 1.10 -9.91
N LYS A 51 6.46 0.69 -9.01
CA LYS A 51 7.91 0.73 -9.27
C LYS A 51 8.34 -0.13 -10.45
N PHE A 52 7.71 -1.30 -10.65
CA PHE A 52 7.99 -2.15 -11.81
C PHE A 52 7.46 -1.58 -13.13
N LEU A 53 6.51 -0.64 -13.07
CA LEU A 53 6.05 0.14 -14.21
C LEU A 53 6.88 1.43 -14.41
N ASP A 54 8.01 1.57 -13.72
CA ASP A 54 8.86 2.77 -13.77
C ASP A 54 8.12 4.07 -13.41
N ILE A 55 7.18 3.98 -12.46
CA ILE A 55 6.48 5.14 -11.90
C ILE A 55 7.23 5.63 -10.65
N ASP A 56 7.58 6.92 -10.61
CA ASP A 56 8.20 7.61 -9.47
C ASP A 56 7.14 7.90 -8.39
N ILE A 57 6.84 6.88 -7.58
CA ILE A 57 5.84 6.99 -6.53
C ILE A 57 6.24 7.97 -5.43
N GLU A 58 7.54 8.17 -5.20
CA GLU A 58 8.04 9.15 -4.24
C GLU A 58 7.73 10.59 -4.68
N ALA A 59 7.78 10.88 -5.99
CA ALA A 59 7.31 12.15 -6.53
C ALA A 59 5.79 12.31 -6.39
N LEU A 60 5.02 11.25 -6.62
CA LEU A 60 3.56 11.27 -6.46
C LEU A 60 3.14 11.43 -4.99
N ASP A 61 3.87 10.83 -4.05
CA ASP A 61 3.66 11.02 -2.61
C ASP A 61 3.84 12.49 -2.19
N ARG A 62 4.89 13.15 -2.70
CA ARG A 62 5.12 14.59 -2.47
C ARG A 62 3.99 15.44 -3.06
N LEU A 63 3.61 15.16 -4.30
CA LEU A 63 2.49 15.83 -4.96
C LEU A 63 1.17 15.67 -4.19
N ALA A 64 0.87 14.47 -3.72
CA ALA A 64 -0.30 14.19 -2.89
C ALA A 64 -0.27 15.00 -1.57
N ALA A 65 0.90 15.07 -0.92
CA ALA A 65 1.08 15.84 0.30
C ALA A 65 0.87 17.34 0.07
N ASP A 66 1.40 17.89 -1.03
CA ASP A 66 1.22 19.30 -1.39
C ASP A 66 -0.25 19.62 -1.71
N LEU A 67 -0.93 18.75 -2.47
CA LEU A 67 -2.34 18.93 -2.83
C LEU A 67 -3.28 18.93 -1.61
N THR A 68 -2.91 18.21 -0.56
CA THR A 68 -3.71 18.02 0.67
C THR A 68 -3.20 18.84 1.85
N LYS A 69 -2.15 19.64 1.67
CA LYS A 69 -1.50 20.40 2.73
C LYS A 69 -2.47 21.36 3.41
N GLY A 70 -2.54 21.29 4.75
CA GLY A 70 -3.38 22.17 5.57
C GLY A 70 -4.87 21.87 5.48
N MET A 71 -5.29 20.83 4.75
CA MET A 71 -6.70 20.46 4.64
C MET A 71 -7.19 19.65 5.85
N ARG A 72 -8.47 19.81 6.17
CA ARG A 72 -9.13 18.98 7.18
C ARG A 72 -9.23 17.53 6.68
N LYS A 73 -9.03 16.55 7.57
CA LYS A 73 -9.29 15.14 7.25
C LYS A 73 -10.79 14.88 7.09
N GLY A 74 -11.15 14.01 6.15
CA GLY A 74 -12.52 13.61 5.85
C GLY A 74 -12.99 14.03 4.46
N TYR A 75 -14.21 13.61 4.12
CA TYR A 75 -14.81 13.77 2.80
C TYR A 75 -15.05 15.24 2.40
N ASP A 76 -15.21 16.13 3.37
CA ASP A 76 -15.49 17.55 3.15
C ASP A 76 -14.38 18.28 2.37
N SER A 77 -13.16 17.74 2.37
CA SER A 77 -12.01 18.31 1.63
C SER A 77 -11.93 17.85 0.17
N LEU A 78 -12.67 16.80 -0.22
CA LEU A 78 -12.64 16.27 -1.58
C LEU A 78 -13.08 17.28 -2.65
N PRO A 79 -14.17 18.06 -2.47
CA PRO A 79 -14.57 19.07 -3.46
C PRO A 79 -13.49 20.11 -3.74
N SER A 80 -12.60 20.37 -2.78
CA SER A 80 -11.47 21.31 -2.95
C SER A 80 -10.25 20.69 -3.63
N VAL A 81 -10.08 19.37 -3.59
CA VAL A 81 -8.93 18.67 -4.20
C VAL A 81 -9.23 18.15 -5.60
N ILE A 82 -10.41 17.59 -5.83
CA ILE A 82 -10.75 16.94 -7.10
C ILE A 82 -10.55 17.87 -8.31
N PRO A 83 -10.94 19.17 -8.27
CA PRO A 83 -10.68 20.08 -9.38
C PRO A 83 -9.19 20.28 -9.67
N LYS A 84 -8.33 20.29 -8.64
CA LYS A 84 -6.88 20.47 -8.78
C LYS A 84 -6.22 19.36 -9.59
N LEU A 85 -6.77 18.15 -9.57
CA LEU A 85 -6.28 17.04 -10.39
C LEU A 85 -6.33 17.31 -11.89
N LYS A 86 -7.15 18.28 -12.32
CA LYS A 86 -7.27 18.69 -13.73
C LYS A 86 -6.33 19.84 -14.10
N GLU A 87 -5.68 20.46 -13.12
CA GLU A 87 -4.74 21.57 -13.34
C GLU A 87 -3.53 21.09 -14.13
N LYS A 88 -2.99 21.99 -14.97
CA LYS A 88 -1.89 21.67 -15.90
C LYS A 88 -0.65 21.25 -15.12
N GLU A 89 -0.38 21.90 -14.01
CA GLU A 89 0.76 21.67 -13.13
C GLU A 89 0.73 20.24 -12.57
N VAL A 90 -0.45 19.74 -12.17
CA VAL A 90 -0.64 18.37 -11.67
C VAL A 90 -0.48 17.36 -12.80
N ARG A 91 -1.03 17.64 -13.98
CA ARG A 91 -0.86 16.78 -15.17
C ARG A 91 0.59 16.69 -15.62
N ASP A 92 1.31 17.81 -15.61
CA ASP A 92 2.74 17.86 -15.96
C ASP A 92 3.57 17.08 -14.92
N ALA A 93 3.23 17.16 -13.63
CA ALA A 93 3.88 16.39 -12.58
C ALA A 93 3.62 14.88 -12.73
N LEU A 94 2.38 14.47 -13.03
CA LEU A 94 2.03 13.09 -13.34
C LEU A 94 2.81 12.55 -14.54
N ALA A 95 2.88 13.32 -15.62
CA ALA A 95 3.63 12.95 -16.82
C ALA A 95 5.13 12.77 -16.51
N LYS A 96 5.72 13.68 -15.73
CA LYS A 96 7.14 13.58 -15.31
C LYS A 96 7.41 12.37 -14.42
N ALA A 97 6.44 11.94 -13.61
CA ALA A 97 6.56 10.77 -12.76
C ALA A 97 6.51 9.44 -13.54
N CYS A 98 6.13 9.45 -14.82
CA CYS A 98 6.01 8.27 -15.66
C CYS A 98 7.05 8.29 -16.78
N LYS A 99 7.90 7.26 -16.88
CA LYS A 99 8.78 7.12 -18.05
C LYS A 99 8.01 6.75 -19.32
N ASN A 100 6.95 5.95 -19.17
CA ASN A 100 6.06 5.56 -20.25
C ASN A 100 4.72 6.33 -20.13
N PRO A 101 4.31 7.12 -21.15
CA PRO A 101 3.01 7.80 -21.15
C PRO A 101 1.80 6.86 -20.98
N ASP A 102 1.91 5.61 -21.43
CA ASP A 102 0.81 4.63 -21.39
C ASP A 102 0.41 4.23 -19.96
N VAL A 103 1.33 4.38 -18.98
CA VAL A 103 1.06 4.05 -17.57
C VAL A 103 0.55 5.24 -16.75
N SER A 104 0.37 6.41 -17.37
CA SER A 104 -0.09 7.64 -16.70
C SER A 104 -1.41 7.48 -15.94
N LYS A 105 -2.37 6.72 -16.48
CA LYS A 105 -3.64 6.42 -15.78
C LYS A 105 -3.44 5.55 -14.53
N ILE A 106 -2.44 4.69 -14.53
CA ILE A 106 -2.08 3.87 -13.36
C ILE A 106 -1.44 4.76 -12.29
N ALA A 107 -0.59 5.71 -12.69
CA ALA A 107 -0.02 6.72 -11.80
C ALA A 107 -1.09 7.65 -11.20
N GLU A 108 -2.11 8.03 -11.98
CA GLU A 108 -3.25 8.81 -11.49
C GLU A 108 -4.03 8.06 -10.39
N ALA A 109 -4.27 6.75 -10.58
CA ALA A 109 -4.90 5.92 -9.55
C ALA A 109 -4.08 5.87 -8.25
N TYR A 110 -2.75 5.77 -8.36
CA TYR A 110 -1.86 5.86 -7.19
C TYR A 110 -1.99 7.20 -6.49
N LEU A 111 -1.83 8.30 -7.24
CA LEU A 111 -1.91 9.66 -6.70
C LEU A 111 -3.24 9.89 -5.98
N PHE A 112 -4.36 9.49 -6.58
CA PHE A 112 -5.67 9.62 -5.97
C PHE A 112 -5.78 8.81 -4.67
N GLY A 113 -5.29 7.56 -4.65
CA GLY A 113 -5.23 6.76 -3.43
C GLY A 113 -4.41 7.43 -2.31
N ARG A 114 -3.28 8.06 -2.65
CA ARG A 114 -2.45 8.80 -1.67
C ARG A 114 -3.13 10.06 -1.16
N ILE A 115 -3.86 10.78 -2.01
CA ILE A 115 -4.70 11.92 -1.60
C ILE A 115 -5.75 11.48 -0.59
N LEU A 116 -6.49 10.40 -0.87
CA LEU A 116 -7.49 9.87 0.05
C LEU A 116 -6.84 9.52 1.40
N SER A 117 -5.72 8.79 1.37
CA SER A 117 -4.97 8.41 2.58
C SER A 117 -4.52 9.63 3.40
N ASN A 118 -3.98 10.67 2.76
CA ASN A 118 -3.57 11.92 3.44
C ASN A 118 -4.77 12.65 4.09
N LEU A 119 -5.93 12.60 3.43
CA LEU A 119 -7.20 13.11 3.98
C LEU A 119 -7.82 12.18 5.03
N GLY A 120 -7.18 11.06 5.38
CA GLY A 120 -7.69 10.09 6.36
C GLY A 120 -8.87 9.27 5.85
N ILE A 121 -9.03 9.14 4.54
CA ILE A 121 -10.03 8.33 3.87
C ILE A 121 -9.33 7.07 3.34
N GLU A 122 -9.76 5.91 3.81
CA GLU A 122 -9.22 4.64 3.35
C GLU A 122 -10.02 4.15 2.14
N ALA A 123 -9.38 4.05 0.98
CA ALA A 123 -10.00 3.49 -0.24
C ALA A 123 -10.14 1.95 -0.18
N PHE A 124 -9.33 1.31 0.66
CA PHE A 124 -9.28 -0.14 0.85
C PHE A 124 -9.02 -0.44 2.32
N ALA A 125 -9.32 -1.67 2.75
CA ALA A 125 -8.92 -2.13 4.07
C ALA A 125 -7.38 -2.12 4.21
N THR A 126 -6.89 -1.47 5.27
CA THR A 126 -5.48 -1.42 5.65
C THR A 126 -5.25 -2.22 6.94
N PRO A 127 -4.02 -2.67 7.23
CA PRO A 127 -3.70 -3.26 8.53
C PRO A 127 -4.15 -2.38 9.70
N GLU A 128 -3.95 -1.06 9.58
CA GLU A 128 -4.33 -0.06 10.57
C GLU A 128 -5.85 0.04 10.72
N SER A 129 -6.61 0.05 9.61
CA SER A 129 -8.08 0.10 9.68
C SER A 129 -8.67 -1.17 10.31
N ILE A 130 -8.06 -2.34 10.03
CA ILE A 130 -8.50 -3.62 10.59
C ILE A 130 -8.22 -3.65 12.10
N VAL A 131 -6.99 -3.30 12.55
CA VAL A 131 -6.66 -3.27 13.98
C VAL A 131 -7.47 -2.21 14.73
N LYS A 132 -7.85 -1.12 14.08
CA LYS A 132 -8.76 -0.14 14.68
C LYS A 132 -10.12 -0.73 15.04
N VAL A 133 -10.62 -1.70 14.26
CA VAL A 133 -11.89 -2.41 14.51
C VAL A 133 -11.69 -3.58 15.47
N PHE A 134 -10.57 -4.28 15.35
CA PHE A 134 -10.20 -5.45 16.16
C PHE A 134 -8.89 -5.17 16.92
N PRO A 135 -8.95 -4.40 18.03
CA PRO A 135 -7.76 -3.90 18.73
C PRO A 135 -6.93 -4.98 19.43
N GLU A 136 -7.49 -6.19 19.59
CA GLU A 136 -6.76 -7.35 20.07
C GLU A 136 -5.75 -7.90 19.05
N LEU A 137 -5.95 -7.59 17.77
CA LEU A 137 -5.04 -8.02 16.71
C LEU A 137 -3.74 -7.22 16.75
N LYS A 138 -2.63 -7.89 16.44
CA LYS A 138 -1.32 -7.24 16.30
C LYS A 138 -0.94 -7.18 14.83
N ILE A 139 -0.57 -5.98 14.36
CA ILE A 139 -0.02 -5.83 13.01
C ILE A 139 1.21 -6.74 12.88
N PRO A 140 1.25 -7.66 11.91
CA PRO A 140 2.40 -8.52 11.69
C PRO A 140 3.63 -7.65 11.43
N LYS A 141 4.65 -7.76 12.29
CA LYS A 141 5.94 -7.09 12.05
C LYS A 141 6.47 -7.56 10.69
N GLN A 142 6.78 -6.62 9.79
CA GLN A 142 7.52 -6.97 8.58
C GLN A 142 8.81 -7.66 9.02
N GLY A 143 9.01 -8.91 8.57
CA GLY A 143 10.26 -9.61 8.79
C GLY A 143 11.37 -8.81 8.14
N MET A 144 12.22 -8.15 8.94
CA MET A 144 13.52 -7.73 8.44
C MET A 144 14.21 -9.00 7.92
N PRO A 145 14.89 -8.96 6.75
CA PRO A 145 15.76 -10.05 6.37
C PRO A 145 16.74 -10.28 7.53
N LYS A 146 16.76 -11.50 8.07
CA LYS A 146 17.74 -11.89 9.07
C LYS A 146 19.12 -11.56 8.49
N ARG A 147 19.81 -10.55 9.03
CA ARG A 147 21.24 -10.34 8.78
C ARG A 147 21.93 -11.66 9.16
N GLY A 148 22.36 -12.43 8.16
CA GLY A 148 23.07 -13.68 8.40
C GLY A 148 22.80 -14.85 7.45
N ALA A 149 22.06 -14.70 6.35
CA ALA A 149 22.10 -15.75 5.32
C ALA A 149 23.49 -15.72 4.65
N PRO A 150 24.22 -16.86 4.60
CA PRO A 150 25.54 -16.91 3.98
C PRO A 150 25.42 -16.55 2.50
N LYS A 151 26.37 -15.73 2.02
CA LYS A 151 26.56 -15.54 0.58
C LYS A 151 27.00 -16.89 0.00
N ILE A 152 26.20 -17.43 -0.92
CA ILE A 152 26.64 -18.44 -1.88
C ILE A 152 26.89 -17.69 -3.18
#